data_AF-Q8XRH6-F1
#
_entry.id   AF-Q8XRH6-F1
#
_cell.length_a   1.000
_cell.length_b   1.000
_cell.length_c   1.000
_cell.angle_alpha   90.00
_cell.angle_beta   90.00
_cell.angle_gamma   90.00
#
_symmetry.space_group_name_H-M   'P 1'
#
loop_
_entity.id
_entity.type
_entity.pdbx_description
1 polymer ?
#
loop_
_entity_poly.entity_id
_entity_poly.type
_entity_poly.pdbx_seq_one_letter_code
_entity_poly.pdbx_strand_id
1 'polypeptide(L)'
;MKRKRRSSVWRALIEAKTRERRRVEADIEAAQAALAEAQTAVEARQDALRQAEQRLDDHLRSMDDLTTGPSLTAQAYLQYDAYRTQLEGGVGQAEQAVAAAQGVVAEREAALQAQRRKLARLDAMLERCRETADRLDRKEDAERELATEEEAVEAILARARYTTTH
;
A
#
# COMPACT_ATOMS: atom_id res chain seq x y z
N MET A 1 15.52 40.91 -5.57
CA MET A 1 14.78 40.19 -4.51
C MET A 1 13.72 39.19 -4.98
N LYS A 2 12.97 39.40 -6.07
CA LYS A 2 11.90 38.48 -6.52
C LYS A 2 12.37 37.11 -7.09
N ARG A 3 13.65 36.91 -7.41
CA ARG A 3 14.20 35.68 -8.04
C ARG A 3 14.68 34.64 -7.01
N LYS A 4 15.50 35.01 -6.03
CA LYS A 4 15.86 34.16 -4.86
C LYS A 4 14.65 33.53 -4.15
N ARG A 5 13.50 34.21 -4.13
CA ARG A 5 12.24 33.69 -3.55
C ARG A 5 11.60 32.55 -4.36
N ARG A 6 11.92 32.38 -5.65
CA ARG A 6 11.33 31.32 -6.50
C ARG A 6 12.03 29.97 -6.30
N SER A 7 13.36 29.94 -6.28
CA SER A 7 14.12 28.72 -5.97
C SER A 7 13.81 28.21 -4.56
N SER A 8 13.68 29.10 -3.57
CA SER A 8 13.29 28.71 -2.20
C SER A 8 11.88 28.10 -2.10
N VAL A 9 10.94 28.54 -2.93
CA VAL A 9 9.56 27.99 -2.96
C VAL A 9 9.55 26.57 -3.51
N TRP A 10 10.32 26.29 -4.56
CA TRP A 10 10.42 24.92 -5.10
C TRP A 10 11.12 23.97 -4.14
N ARG A 11 12.17 24.43 -3.44
CA ARG A 11 12.84 23.63 -2.39
C ARG A 11 11.89 23.31 -1.24
N ALA A 12 11.10 24.29 -0.78
CA ALA A 12 10.09 24.06 0.25
C ALA A 12 8.98 23.08 -0.21
N LEU A 13 8.56 23.17 -1.47
CA LEU A 13 7.58 22.24 -2.05
C LEU A 13 8.14 20.81 -2.13
N ILE A 14 9.39 20.64 -2.57
CA ILE A 14 10.09 19.35 -2.61
C ILE A 14 10.16 18.76 -1.21
N GLU A 15 10.53 19.56 -0.21
CA GLU A 15 10.61 19.10 1.18
C GLU A 15 9.23 18.67 1.71
N ALA A 16 8.19 19.48 1.51
CA ALA A 16 6.83 19.14 1.90
C ALA A 16 6.35 17.83 1.25
N LYS A 17 6.59 17.67 -0.05
CA LYS A 17 6.24 16.46 -0.80
C LYS A 17 7.08 15.25 -0.39
N THR A 18 8.33 15.44 -0.01
CA THR A 18 9.19 14.36 0.51
C THR A 18 8.67 13.86 1.86
N ARG A 19 8.19 14.76 2.73
CA ARG A 19 7.53 14.36 3.99
C ARG A 19 6.22 13.62 3.72
N GLU A 20 5.43 14.06 2.75
CA GLU A 20 4.21 13.37 2.33
C GLU A 20 4.52 11.96 1.79
N ARG A 21 5.55 11.81 0.95
CA ARG A 21 6.05 10.53 0.45
C ARG A 21 6.38 9.57 1.60
N ARG A 22 7.15 10.03 2.60
CA ARG A 22 7.50 9.22 3.79
C ARG A 22 6.27 8.77 4.58
N ARG A 23 5.24 9.62 4.69
CA ARG A 23 3.98 9.23 5.34
C ARG A 23 3.26 8.13 4.56
N VAL A 24 3.19 8.26 3.23
CA VAL A 24 2.58 7.23 2.39
C VAL A 24 3.38 5.92 2.42
N GLU A 25 4.71 5.98 2.50
CA GLU A 25 5.55 4.79 2.71
C GLU A 25 5.21 4.09 4.03
N ALA A 26 5.09 4.84 5.13
CA ALA A 26 4.66 4.28 6.42
C ALA A 26 3.23 3.71 6.37
N ASP A 27 2.30 4.38 5.68
CA ASP A 27 0.93 3.88 5.47
C ASP A 27 0.93 2.56 4.66
N ILE A 28 1.85 2.41 3.71
CA ILE A 28 2.03 1.17 2.93
C ILE A 28 2.55 0.05 3.82
N GLU A 29 3.54 0.30 4.66
CA GLU A 29 4.07 -0.69 5.62
C GLU A 29 2.96 -1.16 6.57
N ALA A 30 2.18 -0.23 7.13
CA ALA A 30 1.03 -0.56 7.97
C ALA A 30 -0.04 -1.37 7.21
N ALA A 31 -0.32 -1.02 5.95
CA ALA A 31 -1.27 -1.76 5.12
C ALA A 31 -0.77 -3.17 4.76
N GLN A 32 0.55 -3.36 4.60
CA GLN A 32 1.16 -4.68 4.39
C GLN A 32 1.03 -5.56 5.62
N ALA A 33 1.28 -5.01 6.82
CA ALA A 33 1.07 -5.72 8.08
C ALA A 33 -0.39 -6.14 8.24
N ALA A 34 -1.34 -5.23 8.00
CA ALA A 34 -2.77 -5.52 8.07
C ALA A 34 -3.22 -6.58 7.03
N LEU A 35 -2.61 -6.59 5.85
CA LEU A 35 -2.87 -7.63 4.84
C LEU A 35 -2.36 -9.00 5.32
N ALA A 36 -1.16 -9.07 5.89
CA ALA A 36 -0.62 -10.31 6.44
C ALA A 36 -1.50 -10.85 7.57
N GLU A 37 -1.96 -9.99 8.48
CA GLU A 37 -2.93 -10.37 9.53
C GLU A 37 -4.23 -10.93 8.95
N ALA A 38 -4.77 -10.30 7.90
CA ALA A 38 -5.97 -10.79 7.23
C ALA A 38 -5.76 -12.15 6.54
N GLN A 39 -4.57 -12.38 5.96
CA GLN A 39 -4.20 -13.66 5.37
C GLN A 39 -4.10 -14.77 6.43
N THR A 40 -3.45 -14.50 7.57
CA THR A 40 -3.43 -15.43 8.71
C THR A 40 -4.84 -15.71 9.24
N ALA A 41 -5.74 -14.71 9.24
CA ALA A 41 -7.13 -14.94 9.60
C ALA A 41 -7.83 -15.89 8.62
N VAL A 42 -7.59 -15.79 7.30
CA VAL A 42 -8.12 -16.74 6.31
C VAL A 42 -7.63 -18.17 6.60
N GLU A 43 -6.33 -18.35 6.86
CA GLU A 43 -5.76 -19.66 7.20
C GLU A 43 -6.44 -20.26 8.45
N ALA A 44 -6.59 -19.47 9.51
CA ALA A 44 -7.28 -19.92 10.72
C ALA A 44 -8.76 -20.28 10.47
N ARG A 45 -9.44 -19.59 9.55
CA ARG A 45 -10.83 -19.94 9.16
C ARG A 45 -10.87 -21.20 8.31
N GLN A 46 -9.90 -21.41 7.43
CA GLN A 46 -9.78 -22.65 6.65
C GLN A 46 -9.50 -23.85 7.56
N ASP A 47 -8.67 -23.69 8.60
CA ASP A 47 -8.45 -24.73 9.60
C ASP A 47 -9.73 -25.07 10.37
N ALA A 48 -10.50 -24.05 10.75
CA ALA A 48 -11.80 -24.25 11.39
C ALA A 48 -12.81 -24.97 10.48
N LEU A 49 -12.82 -24.66 9.17
CA LEU A 49 -13.62 -25.36 8.18
C LEU A 49 -13.22 -26.84 8.08
N ARG A 50 -11.92 -27.13 7.93
CA ARG A 50 -11.41 -28.51 7.89
C ARG A 50 -11.79 -29.30 9.15
N GLN A 51 -11.74 -28.67 10.32
CA GLN A 51 -12.17 -29.30 11.56
C GLN A 51 -13.68 -29.55 11.60
N ALA A 52 -14.50 -28.65 11.05
CA ALA A 52 -15.95 -28.84 10.96
C ALA A 52 -16.30 -29.98 10.00
N GLU A 53 -15.66 -30.02 8.82
CA GLU A 53 -15.80 -31.11 7.84
C GLU A 53 -15.37 -32.45 8.44
N GLN A 54 -14.22 -32.50 9.13
CA GLN A 54 -13.76 -33.72 9.78
C GLN A 54 -14.76 -34.24 10.83
N ARG A 55 -15.35 -33.35 11.63
CA ARG A 55 -16.39 -33.75 12.61
C ARG A 55 -17.64 -34.28 11.92
N LEU A 56 -18.05 -33.68 10.80
CA LEU A 56 -19.17 -34.19 10.01
C LEU A 56 -18.84 -35.57 9.44
N ASP A 57 -17.68 -35.75 8.83
CA ASP A 57 -17.24 -37.02 8.27
C ASP A 57 -17.15 -38.13 9.34
N ASP A 58 -16.60 -37.82 10.52
CA ASP A 58 -16.52 -38.77 11.63
C ASP A 58 -17.91 -39.15 12.14
N HIS A 59 -18.85 -38.19 12.20
CA HIS A 59 -20.24 -38.46 12.53
C HIS A 59 -20.91 -39.33 11.47
N LEU A 60 -20.71 -39.04 10.18
CA LEU A 60 -21.25 -39.84 9.09
C LEU A 60 -20.76 -41.30 9.14
N ARG A 61 -19.48 -41.53 9.46
CA ARG A 61 -18.93 -42.88 9.66
C ARG A 61 -19.56 -43.62 10.85
N SER A 62 -19.93 -42.90 11.91
CA SER A 62 -20.61 -43.52 13.07
C SER A 62 -21.98 -44.13 12.72
N MET A 63 -22.59 -43.72 11.61
CA MET A 63 -23.82 -44.34 11.08
C MET A 63 -23.60 -45.77 10.59
N ASP A 64 -22.43 -46.06 10.02
CA ASP A 64 -22.08 -47.41 9.57
C ASP A 64 -22.00 -48.36 10.78
N ASP A 65 -21.48 -47.88 11.92
CA ASP A 65 -21.47 -48.62 13.19
C ASP A 65 -22.90 -48.80 13.75
N LEU A 66 -23.74 -47.76 13.65
CA LEU A 66 -25.13 -47.78 14.12
C LEU A 66 -26.02 -48.74 13.31
N THR A 67 -25.76 -48.88 12.02
CA THR A 67 -26.53 -49.74 11.10
C THR A 67 -26.10 -51.19 11.08
N THR A 68 -24.86 -51.48 11.50
CA THR A 68 -24.35 -52.86 11.64
C THR A 68 -24.61 -53.47 13.02
N GLY A 69 -25.05 -52.67 13.99
CA GLY A 69 -25.41 -53.11 15.35
C GLY A 69 -26.72 -53.91 15.45
N PRO A 70 -26.95 -54.63 16.58
CA PRO A 70 -28.02 -55.60 16.73
C PRO A 70 -29.46 -55.02 16.76
N SER A 71 -29.67 -53.70 16.88
CA SER A 71 -30.96 -53.07 16.59
C SER A 71 -30.88 -51.53 16.48
N LEU A 72 -31.10 -51.00 15.29
CA LEU A 72 -31.34 -49.56 15.08
C LEU A 72 -32.75 -49.20 15.56
N THR A 73 -32.86 -48.28 16.53
CA THR A 73 -34.16 -47.73 16.95
C THR A 73 -34.48 -46.45 16.20
N ALA A 74 -35.77 -46.18 15.98
CA ALA A 74 -36.20 -44.93 15.34
C ALA A 74 -35.73 -43.69 16.12
N GLN A 75 -35.71 -43.76 17.45
CA GLN A 75 -35.23 -42.67 18.30
C GLN A 75 -33.72 -42.40 18.11
N ALA A 76 -32.90 -43.46 18.06
CA ALA A 76 -31.46 -43.32 17.84
C ALA A 76 -31.16 -42.69 16.48
N TYR A 77 -31.91 -43.10 15.44
CA TYR A 77 -31.80 -42.50 14.11
C TYR A 77 -32.15 -41.01 14.10
N LEU A 78 -33.26 -40.62 14.75
CA LEU A 78 -33.67 -39.21 14.81
C LEU A 78 -32.66 -38.33 15.55
N GLN A 79 -32.04 -38.84 16.61
CA GLN A 79 -30.97 -38.14 17.32
C GLN A 79 -29.72 -37.98 16.46
N TYR A 80 -29.33 -39.04 15.75
CA TYR A 80 -28.23 -39.02 14.79
C TYR A 80 -28.48 -37.97 13.69
N ASP A 81 -29.67 -37.95 13.11
CA ASP A 81 -30.02 -37.06 12.01
C ASP A 81 -30.06 -35.60 12.44
N ALA A 82 -30.64 -35.32 13.61
CA ALA A 82 -30.66 -33.98 14.19
C ALA A 82 -29.24 -33.42 14.41
N TYR A 83 -28.32 -34.26 14.91
CA TYR A 83 -26.93 -33.85 15.09
C TYR A 83 -26.18 -33.69 13.76
N ARG A 84 -26.45 -34.54 12.76
CA ARG A 84 -25.93 -34.39 11.40
C ARG A 84 -26.32 -33.03 10.81
N THR A 85 -27.60 -32.65 10.88
CA THR A 85 -28.06 -31.33 10.40
C THR A 85 -27.36 -30.17 11.13
N GLN A 86 -27.11 -30.30 12.44
CA GLN A 86 -26.35 -29.30 13.18
C GLN A 86 -24.89 -29.18 12.68
N LEU A 87 -24.23 -30.30 12.41
CA LEU A 87 -22.86 -30.33 11.88
C LEU A 87 -22.79 -29.75 10.46
N GLU A 88 -23.73 -30.09 9.59
CA GLU A 88 -23.86 -29.49 8.25
C GLU A 88 -24.04 -27.97 8.32
N GLY A 89 -24.89 -27.49 9.24
CA GLY A 89 -25.04 -26.07 9.51
C GLY A 89 -23.73 -25.42 10.00
N GLY A 90 -22.95 -26.13 10.81
CA GLY A 90 -21.63 -25.70 11.27
C GLY A 90 -20.60 -25.59 10.14
N VAL A 91 -20.58 -26.54 9.21
CA VAL A 91 -19.76 -26.48 7.99
C VAL A 91 -20.14 -25.26 7.16
N GLY A 92 -21.44 -25.08 6.87
CA GLY A 92 -21.91 -23.93 6.10
C GLY A 92 -21.57 -22.57 6.74
N GLN A 93 -21.61 -22.46 8.07
CA GLN A 93 -21.15 -21.27 8.78
C GLN A 93 -19.63 -21.05 8.63
N ALA A 94 -18.84 -22.12 8.70
CA ALA A 94 -17.39 -22.04 8.53
C ALA A 94 -17.01 -21.64 7.09
N GLU A 95 -17.69 -22.17 6.08
CA GLU A 95 -17.52 -21.77 4.67
C GLU A 95 -17.81 -20.28 4.47
N GLN A 96 -18.93 -19.78 5.02
CA GLN A 96 -19.28 -18.36 4.97
C GLN A 96 -18.22 -17.51 5.68
N ALA A 97 -17.67 -17.97 6.80
CA ALA A 97 -16.60 -17.26 7.51
C ALA A 97 -15.29 -17.21 6.69
N VAL A 98 -14.94 -18.28 5.97
CA VAL A 98 -13.81 -18.29 5.03
C VAL A 98 -14.05 -17.29 3.90
N ALA A 99 -15.22 -17.33 3.26
CA ALA A 99 -15.56 -16.43 2.17
C ALA A 99 -15.53 -14.95 2.63
N ALA A 100 -16.06 -14.65 3.81
CA ALA A 100 -16.00 -13.31 4.41
C ALA A 100 -14.55 -12.86 4.66
N ALA A 101 -13.70 -13.74 5.21
CA ALA A 101 -12.30 -13.43 5.46
C ALA A 101 -11.52 -13.19 4.14
N GLN A 102 -11.80 -13.97 3.09
CA GLN A 102 -11.23 -13.75 1.76
C GLN A 102 -11.68 -12.42 1.15
N GLY A 103 -12.93 -12.03 1.36
CA GLY A 103 -13.44 -10.70 0.99
C GLY A 103 -12.63 -9.58 1.64
N VAL A 104 -12.35 -9.69 2.95
CA VAL A 104 -11.50 -8.73 3.67
C VAL A 104 -10.09 -8.68 3.07
N VAL A 105 -9.47 -9.82 2.75
CA VAL A 105 -8.15 -9.85 2.10
C VAL A 105 -8.19 -9.07 0.77
N ALA A 106 -9.19 -9.32 -0.08
CA ALA A 106 -9.33 -8.61 -1.36
C ALA A 106 -9.49 -7.08 -1.17
N GLU A 107 -10.25 -6.63 -0.18
CA GLU A 107 -10.37 -5.21 0.16
C GLU A 107 -9.02 -4.61 0.60
N ARG A 108 -8.26 -5.33 1.43
CA ARG A 108 -6.93 -4.89 1.90
C ARG A 108 -5.92 -4.82 0.77
N GLU A 109 -5.93 -5.79 -0.14
CA GLU A 109 -5.08 -5.77 -1.33
C GLU A 109 -5.42 -4.58 -2.23
N ALA A 110 -6.71 -4.31 -2.47
CA ALA A 110 -7.14 -3.17 -3.25
C ALA A 110 -6.69 -1.83 -2.62
N ALA A 111 -6.82 -1.69 -1.29
CA ALA A 111 -6.36 -0.53 -0.56
C ALA A 111 -4.83 -0.36 -0.66
N LEU A 112 -4.05 -1.44 -0.51
CA LEU A 112 -2.60 -1.42 -0.66
C LEU A 112 -2.19 -0.99 -2.08
N GLN A 113 -2.87 -1.49 -3.10
CA GLN A 113 -2.62 -1.08 -4.49
C GLN A 113 -2.96 0.40 -4.73
N ALA A 114 -4.03 0.92 -4.12
CA ALA A 114 -4.36 2.33 -4.18
C ALA A 114 -3.26 3.20 -3.56
N GLN A 115 -2.69 2.81 -2.42
CA GLN A 115 -1.57 3.52 -1.80
C GLN A 115 -0.30 3.46 -2.64
N ARG A 116 0.02 2.31 -3.24
CA ARG A 116 1.15 2.18 -4.18
C ARG A 116 1.02 3.11 -5.39
N ARG A 117 -0.19 3.23 -5.96
CA ARG A 117 -0.47 4.19 -7.05
C ARG A 117 -0.30 5.64 -6.58
N LYS A 118 -0.74 5.96 -5.36
CA LYS A 118 -0.55 7.29 -4.75
C LYS A 118 0.94 7.61 -4.58
N LEU A 119 1.73 6.65 -4.10
CA LEU A 119 3.19 6.79 -3.97
C LEU A 119 3.85 7.06 -5.32
N ALA A 120 3.55 6.24 -6.34
CA ALA A 120 4.10 6.41 -7.69
C ALA A 120 3.76 7.79 -8.28
N ARG A 121 2.53 8.30 -8.05
CA ARG A 121 2.14 9.65 -8.45
C ARG A 121 2.94 10.72 -7.72
N LEU A 122 3.17 10.56 -6.41
CA LEU A 122 3.98 11.50 -5.63
C LEU A 122 5.44 11.51 -6.08
N ASP A 123 6.02 10.35 -6.38
CA ASP A 123 7.38 10.24 -6.93
C ASP A 123 7.50 10.97 -8.28
N ALA A 124 6.55 10.75 -9.20
CA ALA A 124 6.52 11.46 -10.47
C ALA A 124 6.29 12.99 -10.32
N MET A 125 5.62 13.43 -9.25
CA MET A 125 5.49 14.86 -8.94
C MET A 125 6.77 15.44 -8.35
N LEU A 126 7.44 14.70 -7.45
CA LEU A 126 8.71 15.09 -6.87
C LEU A 126 9.79 15.24 -7.94
N GLU A 127 9.86 14.31 -8.88
CA GLU A 127 10.83 14.37 -9.97
C GLU A 127 10.64 15.63 -10.81
N ARG A 128 9.40 15.92 -11.24
CA ARG A 128 9.09 17.16 -11.97
C ARG A 128 9.40 18.43 -11.17
N CYS A 129 9.22 18.41 -9.85
CA CYS A 129 9.58 19.54 -9.00
C CYS A 129 11.09 19.74 -8.95
N ARG A 130 11.87 18.65 -8.83
CA ARG A 130 13.34 18.66 -8.85
C ARG A 130 13.87 19.18 -10.18
N GLU A 131 13.42 18.61 -11.30
CA GLU A 131 13.78 19.08 -12.64
C GLU A 131 13.50 20.58 -12.83
N THR A 132 12.36 21.06 -12.32
CA THR A 132 11.99 22.47 -12.41
C THR A 132 12.88 23.35 -11.55
N ALA A 133 13.21 22.90 -10.32
CA ALA A 133 14.12 23.61 -9.43
C ALA A 133 15.53 23.70 -10.06
N ASP A 134 16.06 22.58 -10.54
CA ASP A 134 17.38 22.51 -11.17
C ASP A 134 17.46 23.40 -12.42
N ARG A 135 16.41 23.42 -13.23
CA ARG A 135 16.33 24.31 -14.40
C ARG A 135 16.34 25.79 -14.02
N LEU A 136 15.69 26.16 -12.91
CA LEU A 136 15.72 27.54 -12.42
C LEU A 136 17.09 27.89 -11.87
N ASP A 137 17.70 27.00 -11.10
CA ASP A 137 19.04 27.22 -10.53
C ASP A 137 20.09 27.38 -11.66
N ARG A 138 20.07 26.53 -12.70
CA ARG A 138 20.95 26.69 -13.88
C ARG A 138 20.76 28.01 -14.62
N LYS A 139 19.52 28.50 -14.73
CA LYS A 139 19.26 29.82 -15.34
C LYS A 139 19.81 30.95 -14.50
N GLU A 140 19.68 30.86 -13.17
CA GLU A 140 20.25 31.87 -12.28
C GLU A 140 21.78 31.88 -12.33
N ASP A 141 22.42 30.72 -12.46
CA ASP A 141 23.88 30.63 -12.58
C ASP A 141 24.37 31.23 -13.91
N ALA A 142 23.73 30.90 -15.04
CA ALA A 142 24.06 31.47 -16.34
C ALA A 142 23.86 33.01 -16.40
N GLU A 143 22.82 33.54 -15.75
CA GLU A 143 22.62 34.99 -15.64
C GLU A 143 23.71 35.67 -14.81
N ARG A 144 24.25 35.00 -13.78
CA ARG A 144 25.36 35.54 -12.98
C ARG A 144 26.66 35.53 -13.77
N GLU A 145 26.93 34.46 -14.52
CA GLU A 145 28.09 34.38 -15.41
C GLU A 145 28.06 35.52 -16.44
N LEU A 146 26.94 35.71 -17.14
CA LEU A 146 26.76 36.83 -18.07
C LEU A 146 26.99 38.20 -17.40
N ALA A 147 26.44 38.43 -16.21
CA ALA A 147 26.66 39.69 -15.49
C ALA A 147 28.15 39.89 -15.13
N THR A 148 28.87 38.83 -14.75
CA THR A 148 30.31 38.93 -14.47
C THR A 148 31.14 39.17 -15.73
N GLU A 149 30.74 38.61 -16.87
CA GLU A 149 31.36 38.88 -18.17
C GLU A 149 31.13 40.34 -18.60
N GLU A 150 29.91 40.85 -18.44
CA GLU A 150 29.57 42.26 -18.70
C GLU A 150 30.42 43.21 -17.83
N GLU A 151 30.50 42.96 -16.53
CA GLU A 151 31.35 43.75 -15.60
C GLU A 151 32.84 43.70 -16.01
N ALA A 152 33.35 42.54 -16.43
CA ALA A 152 34.73 42.40 -16.89
C ALA A 152 34.99 43.19 -18.18
N VAL A 153 34.05 43.17 -19.14
CA VAL A 153 34.13 43.96 -20.37
C VAL A 153 34.10 45.45 -20.07
N GLU A 154 33.20 45.90 -19.19
CA GLU A 154 33.13 47.30 -18.76
C GLU A 154 34.43 47.75 -18.09
N ALA A 155 35.04 46.92 -17.24
CA ALA A 155 36.32 47.20 -16.60
C ALA A 155 37.47 47.35 -17.63
N ILE A 156 37.52 46.48 -18.65
CA ILE A 156 38.50 46.57 -19.73
C ILE A 156 38.30 47.86 -20.54
N LEU A 157 37.06 48.18 -20.92
CA LEU A 157 36.73 49.40 -21.67
C LEU A 157 37.00 50.67 -20.86
N ALA A 158 36.74 50.65 -19.55
CA ALA A 158 37.08 51.75 -18.65
C ALA A 158 38.61 51.95 -18.63
N ARG A 159 39.39 50.88 -18.45
CA ARG A 159 40.85 50.94 -18.45
C ARG A 159 41.41 51.47 -19.78
N ALA A 160 40.88 50.99 -20.90
CA ALA A 160 41.27 51.46 -22.24
C ALA A 160 41.02 52.97 -22.42
N ARG A 161 39.86 53.47 -21.96
CA ARG A 161 39.53 54.91 -22.00
C ARG A 161 40.48 55.76 -21.16
N TYR A 162 40.88 55.28 -19.98
CA TYR A 162 41.86 55.99 -19.14
C TYR A 162 43.26 56.04 -19.77
N THR A 163 43.68 55.00 -20.50
CA THR A 163 45.01 54.97 -21.13
C THR A 163 45.12 55.81 -22.41
N THR A 164 44.01 56.11 -23.10
CA THR A 164 44.02 56.90 -24.36
C THR A 164 43.89 58.41 -24.12
N THR A 165 43.61 58.84 -22.88
CA THR A 165 43.38 60.26 -22.53
C THR A 165 44.57 60.90 -21.80
N HIS A 166 45.68 60.18 -21.66
CA HIS A 166 46.98 60.65 -21.17
C HIS A 166 48.03 60.53 -22.27
#